data_AF-A0AAV8V716-F1
#
_entry.id   AF-A0AAV8V716-F1
#
_cell.length_a   1.000
_cell.length_b   1.000
_cell.length_c   1.000
_cell.angle_alpha   90.00
_cell.angle_beta   90.00
_cell.angle_gamma   90.00
#
_symmetry.space_group_name_H-M   'P 1'
#
loop_
_entity.id
_entity.type
_entity.pdbx_description
1 polymer ?
#
loop_
_entity_poly.entity_id
_entity_poly.type
_entity_poly.pdbx_seq_one_letter_code
_entity_poly.pdbx_strand_id
1 'polypeptide(L)'
;MPCLCLIHLKSKEIIESNVNEISENNSWAVKSSSNDNQYTVTKLNDDCVNDCQLTCKFCKICIHMYSCTCPDNFVKGNLCKHIHAVCTKLKLPARTVVTDSPVIDHLNSLISERVTHKIGT
;
A
#
# COMPACT_ATOMS: atom_id res chain seq x y z
N MET A 1 12.17 3.67 15.54
CA MET A 1 12.55 5.03 15.07
C MET A 1 11.35 5.63 14.33
N PRO A 2 10.68 6.69 14.83
CA PRO A 2 9.63 7.35 14.08
C PRO A 2 10.22 8.07 12.85
N CYS A 3 9.56 7.95 11.70
CA CYS A 3 9.90 8.73 10.51
C CYS A 3 9.69 10.23 10.79
N LEU A 4 10.74 11.04 10.63
CA LEU A 4 10.68 12.52 10.74
C LEU A 4 10.17 13.22 9.47
N CYS A 5 9.58 12.50 8.51
CA CYS A 5 9.00 13.12 7.32
C CYS A 5 7.83 14.03 7.72
N LEU A 6 7.87 15.29 7.27
CA LEU A 6 6.84 16.29 7.54
C LEU A 6 5.43 15.81 7.18
N ILE A 7 5.30 15.01 6.11
CA ILE A 7 4.01 14.47 5.69
C ILE A 7 3.46 13.43 6.68
N HIS A 8 4.33 12.59 7.25
CA HIS A 8 3.92 11.65 8.31
C HIS A 8 3.58 12.37 9.62
N LEU A 9 4.23 13.50 9.93
CA LEU A 9 3.82 14.32 11.07
C LEU A 9 2.42 14.88 10.86
N LYS A 10 2.16 15.45 9.67
CA LYS A 10 0.84 15.95 9.29
C LYS A 10 -0.23 14.86 9.21
N SER A 11 0.13 13.62 8.86
CA SER A 11 -0.83 12.52 8.85
C SER A 11 -1.23 12.08 10.26
N LYS A 12 -0.37 12.29 11.27
CA LYS A 12 -0.71 12.00 12.68
C LYS A 12 -1.73 12.97 13.26
N GLU A 13 -1.79 14.19 12.75
CA GLU A 13 -2.81 15.18 13.12
C GLU A 13 -4.21 14.78 12.65
N ILE A 14 -4.31 13.88 11.66
CA ILE A 14 -5.59 13.30 11.25
C ILE A 14 -5.92 12.18 12.24
N ILE A 15 -6.94 12.44 13.07
CA ILE A 15 -7.44 11.47 14.06
C ILE A 15 -8.17 10.32 13.38
N GLU A 16 -8.23 9.17 14.04
CA GLU A 16 -8.79 7.93 13.47
C GLU A 16 -10.27 8.07 13.10
N SER A 17 -11.07 8.74 13.94
CA SER A 17 -12.50 9.01 13.65
C SER A 17 -12.74 9.91 12.43
N ASN A 18 -11.69 10.54 11.90
CA ASN A 18 -11.76 11.35 10.69
C ASN A 18 -11.44 10.53 9.43
N VAL A 19 -11.18 9.23 9.55
CA VAL A 19 -10.96 8.30 8.44
C VAL A 19 -12.13 7.33 8.43
N ASN A 20 -13.04 7.50 7.48
CA ASN A 20 -14.25 6.69 7.37
C ASN A 20 -14.23 5.94 6.05
N GLU A 21 -14.42 4.63 6.09
CA GLU A 21 -14.62 3.82 4.87
C GLU A 21 -15.97 4.16 4.24
N ILE A 22 -15.99 4.35 2.92
CA ILE A 22 -17.17 4.87 2.20
C ILE A 22 -17.76 3.90 1.17
N SER A 23 -17.10 2.79 0.83
CA SER A 23 -17.65 1.73 -0.03
C SER A 23 -16.75 0.48 -0.09
N GLU A 24 -17.27 -0.61 -0.69
CA GLU A 24 -16.57 -1.88 -0.95
C GLU A 24 -15.31 -1.75 -1.85
N ASN A 25 -15.07 -0.58 -2.46
CA ASN A 25 -13.98 -0.36 -3.43
C ASN A 25 -12.73 0.27 -2.79
N ASN A 26 -12.32 -0.16 -1.59
CA ASN A 26 -11.10 0.30 -0.92
C ASN A 26 -10.97 1.84 -0.93
N SER A 27 -12.01 2.53 -0.48
CA SER A 27 -12.10 3.99 -0.53
C SER A 27 -12.50 4.57 0.81
N TRP A 28 -11.89 5.70 1.18
CA TRP A 28 -12.05 6.34 2.47
C TRP A 28 -12.28 7.84 2.32
N ALA A 29 -13.28 8.35 3.05
CA ALA A 29 -13.43 9.77 3.33
C ALA A 29 -12.50 10.17 4.48
N VAL A 30 -11.65 11.15 4.23
CA VAL A 30 -10.66 11.64 5.19
C VAL A 30 -10.89 13.13 5.44
N LYS A 31 -11.30 13.49 6.65
CA LYS A 31 -11.43 14.90 7.06
C LYS A 31 -10.04 15.48 7.35
N SER A 32 -9.77 16.65 6.77
CA SER A 32 -8.51 17.35 6.92
C SER A 32 -8.26 17.79 8.37
N SER A 33 -6.99 17.75 8.81
CA SER A 33 -6.58 18.30 10.10
C SER A 33 -6.48 19.83 10.12
N SER A 34 -6.44 20.47 8.95
CA SER A 34 -6.05 21.88 8.81
C SER A 34 -7.17 22.79 8.32
N ASN A 35 -8.32 22.23 7.93
CA ASN A 35 -9.50 22.96 7.47
C ASN A 35 -10.73 22.02 7.51
N ASP A 36 -11.91 22.56 7.21
CA ASP A 36 -13.16 21.80 7.21
C ASP A 36 -13.38 20.94 5.95
N ASN A 37 -12.37 20.81 5.07
CA ASN A 37 -12.50 20.01 3.86
C ASN A 37 -12.43 18.52 4.16
N GLN A 38 -13.16 17.75 3.36
CA GLN A 38 -13.07 16.31 3.29
C GLN A 38 -12.52 15.89 1.93
N TYR A 39 -11.63 14.90 1.93
CA TYR A 39 -11.04 14.35 0.72
C TYR A 39 -11.29 12.86 0.64
N THR A 40 -11.37 12.34 -0.58
CA THR A 40 -11.50 10.90 -0.82
C THR A 40 -10.13 10.33 -1.12
N VAL A 41 -9.75 9.27 -0.44
CA VAL A 41 -8.60 8.42 -0.76
C VAL A 41 -9.12 7.12 -1.34
N THR A 42 -8.60 6.71 -2.49
CA THR A 42 -8.96 5.46 -3.18
C THR A 42 -7.70 4.65 -3.41
N LYS A 43 -7.71 3.37 -3.01
CA LYS A 43 -6.65 2.43 -3.39
C LYS A 43 -6.89 1.99 -4.84
N LEU A 44 -5.91 2.23 -5.70
CA LEU A 44 -6.00 1.91 -7.12
C LEU A 44 -5.44 0.52 -7.43
N ASN A 45 -4.34 0.15 -6.77
CA ASN A 45 -3.61 -1.09 -6.98
C ASN A 45 -3.06 -1.61 -5.66
N ASP A 46 -2.94 -2.92 -5.52
CA ASP A 46 -2.28 -3.56 -4.38
C ASP A 46 -0.76 -3.43 -4.43
N ASP A 47 -0.19 -3.38 -5.64
CA ASP A 47 1.25 -3.30 -5.86
C ASP A 47 1.60 -2.33 -7.00
N CYS A 48 2.87 -1.91 -7.00
CA CYS A 48 3.42 -1.14 -8.10
C CYS A 48 4.01 -2.09 -9.15
N VAL A 49 3.48 -2.06 -10.38
CA VAL A 49 3.93 -2.92 -11.48
C VAL A 49 5.32 -2.53 -12.02
N ASN A 50 5.74 -1.28 -11.77
CA ASN A 50 7.00 -0.73 -12.24
C ASN A 50 8.00 -0.56 -11.08
N ASP A 51 9.30 -0.58 -11.37
CA ASP A 51 10.33 -0.15 -10.42
C ASP A 51 10.20 1.36 -10.17
N CYS A 52 9.42 1.71 -9.14
CA CYS A 52 9.02 3.07 -8.84
C CYS A 52 9.84 3.64 -7.68
N GLN A 53 10.60 4.68 -7.99
CA GLN A 53 11.42 5.40 -7.01
C GLN A 53 10.59 6.36 -6.13
N LEU A 54 9.33 6.63 -6.51
CA LEU A 54 8.40 7.50 -5.78
C LEU A 54 7.63 6.71 -4.72
N THR A 55 8.39 6.08 -3.83
CA THR A 55 7.91 5.19 -2.76
C THR A 55 8.14 5.80 -1.38
N CYS A 56 7.14 5.69 -0.51
CA CYS A 56 7.34 5.90 0.92
C CYS A 56 7.89 4.62 1.54
N LYS A 57 9.16 4.65 1.96
CA LYS A 57 9.82 3.50 2.61
C LYS A 57 9.19 3.07 3.94
N PHE A 58 8.50 3.99 4.64
CA PHE A 58 7.89 3.71 5.94
C PHE A 58 6.52 3.07 5.80
N CYS A 59 5.66 3.61 4.93
CA CYS A 59 4.35 3.02 4.63
C CYS A 59 4.44 1.86 3.64
N LYS A 60 5.58 1.71 2.93
CA LYS A 60 5.80 0.74 1.85
C LYS A 60 4.76 0.84 0.72
N ILE A 61 4.42 2.07 0.34
CA ILE A 61 3.47 2.40 -0.74
C ILE A 61 4.16 3.29 -1.76
N CYS A 62 3.67 3.32 -3.00
CA CYS A 62 4.08 4.28 -4.01
C CYS A 62 2.91 5.18 -4.45
N ILE A 63 3.23 6.23 -5.21
CA ILE A 63 2.22 7.16 -5.74
C ILE A 63 1.17 6.50 -6.64
N HIS A 64 1.45 5.35 -7.26
CA HIS A 64 0.52 4.67 -8.19
C HIS A 64 -0.50 3.77 -7.48
N MET A 65 -0.30 3.48 -6.19
CA MET A 65 -1.18 2.60 -5.43
C MET A 65 -2.41 3.35 -4.91
N TYR A 66 -2.37 4.68 -4.86
CA TYR A 66 -3.42 5.50 -4.24
C TYR A 66 -3.67 6.77 -5.03
N SER A 67 -4.94 7.17 -5.08
CA SER A 67 -5.37 8.50 -5.47
C SER A 67 -5.99 9.21 -4.27
N CYS A 68 -5.83 10.53 -4.21
CA CYS A 68 -6.53 11.37 -3.25
C CYS A 68 -7.01 12.66 -3.91
N THR A 69 -8.24 13.07 -3.65
CA THR A 69 -8.84 14.28 -4.22
C THR A 69 -8.26 15.59 -3.67
N CYS A 70 -7.34 15.52 -2.70
CA CYS A 70 -6.69 16.73 -2.19
C CYS A 70 -5.68 17.30 -3.19
N PRO A 71 -5.43 18.63 -3.19
CA PRO A 71 -4.51 19.26 -4.15
C PRO A 71 -3.08 18.70 -4.13
N ASP A 72 -2.60 18.24 -2.97
CA ASP A 72 -1.25 17.70 -2.83
C ASP A 72 -1.05 16.40 -3.61
N ASN A 73 -2.11 15.60 -3.81
CA ASN A 73 -2.04 14.41 -4.65
C ASN A 73 -2.60 14.70 -6.06
N PHE A 74 -3.81 15.25 -6.16
CA PHE A 74 -4.50 15.44 -7.43
C PHE A 74 -3.76 16.38 -8.40
N VAL A 75 -3.16 17.46 -7.89
CA VAL A 75 -2.45 18.45 -8.72
C VAL A 75 -0.95 18.19 -8.73
N LYS A 76 -0.36 17.88 -7.57
CA LYS A 76 1.11 17.75 -7.44
C LYS A 76 1.64 16.32 -7.58
N GLY A 77 0.77 15.31 -7.63
CA GLY A 77 1.17 13.90 -7.76
C GLY A 77 1.90 13.32 -6.55
N ASN A 78 1.79 13.92 -5.37
CA ASN A 78 2.52 13.45 -4.18
C ASN A 78 1.70 12.45 -3.35
N LEU A 79 2.41 11.61 -2.58
CA LEU A 79 1.82 10.93 -1.43
C LEU A 79 1.48 11.98 -0.36
N CYS A 80 0.19 12.25 -0.19
CA CYS A 80 -0.29 13.29 0.70
C CYS A 80 -0.54 12.77 2.13
N LYS A 81 -0.70 13.69 3.08
CA LYS A 81 -1.00 13.35 4.48
C LYS A 81 -2.24 12.45 4.64
N HIS A 82 -3.22 12.57 3.76
CA HIS A 82 -4.45 11.77 3.80
C HIS A 82 -4.21 10.31 3.41
N ILE A 83 -3.41 10.05 2.36
CA ILE A 83 -3.00 8.69 1.98
C ILE A 83 -2.21 8.04 3.13
N HIS A 84 -1.25 8.78 3.71
CA HIS A 84 -0.50 8.29 4.85
C HIS A 84 -1.38 8.02 6.09
N ALA A 85 -2.41 8.83 6.34
CA ALA A 85 -3.35 8.59 7.42
C ALA A 85 -4.12 7.28 7.22
N VAL A 86 -4.67 7.04 6.03
CA VAL A 86 -5.35 5.78 5.69
C VAL A 86 -4.44 4.57 5.94
N CYS A 87 -3.22 4.58 5.39
CA CYS A 87 -2.29 3.45 5.53
C CYS A 87 -1.87 3.19 6.99
N THR A 88 -1.75 4.24 7.80
CA THR A 88 -1.25 4.10 9.19
C THR A 88 -2.36 3.80 10.20
N LYS A 89 -3.57 4.35 10.00
CA LYS A 89 -4.68 4.22 10.96
C LYS A 89 -5.45 2.92 10.78
N LEU A 90 -5.69 2.53 9.53
CA LEU A 90 -6.47 1.33 9.24
C LEU A 90 -5.63 0.04 9.31
N LYS A 91 -4.33 0.15 9.64
CA LYS A 91 -3.36 -0.96 9.66
C LYS A 91 -3.50 -1.85 8.43
N LEU A 92 -3.83 -1.28 7.27
CA LEU A 92 -3.96 -2.05 6.04
C LEU A 92 -2.63 -2.77 5.85
N PRO A 93 -2.63 -4.12 5.79
CA PRO A 93 -1.39 -4.86 5.78
C PRO A 93 -0.56 -4.41 4.59
N ALA A 94 0.63 -3.86 4.88
CA ALA A 94 1.67 -3.77 3.88
C ALA A 94 2.05 -5.22 3.56
N ARG A 95 1.45 -5.78 2.51
CA ARG A 95 1.77 -7.08 1.93
C ARG A 95 1.71 -8.24 2.95
N THR A 96 0.65 -9.03 2.92
CA THR A 96 0.87 -10.46 3.09
C THR A 96 1.54 -10.91 1.80
N VAL A 97 2.80 -11.33 1.85
CA VAL A 97 3.35 -12.11 0.75
C VAL A 97 2.49 -13.37 0.72
N VAL A 98 1.48 -13.44 -0.15
CA VAL A 98 0.95 -14.74 -0.54
C VAL A 98 2.08 -15.38 -1.33
N THR A 99 2.77 -16.32 -0.69
CA THR A 99 3.71 -17.24 -1.35
C THR A 99 2.97 -18.29 -2.17
N ASP A 100 1.81 -17.96 -2.73
CA ASP A 100 1.01 -18.83 -3.59
C ASP A 100 1.22 -18.41 -5.05
N SER A 101 2.48 -18.31 -5.46
CA SER A 101 2.79 -18.26 -6.88
C SER A 101 2.84 -19.70 -7.40
N PRO A 102 2.06 -20.08 -8.44
CA PRO A 102 2.03 -21.44 -8.99
C PRO A 102 3.37 -21.91 -9.60
N VAL A 103 4.40 -21.05 -9.57
CA VAL A 103 5.75 -21.35 -10.03
C VAL A 103 6.44 -22.42 -9.17
N ILE A 104 6.12 -22.49 -7.86
CA ILE A 104 6.80 -23.43 -6.94
C ILE A 104 6.37 -24.89 -7.21
N ASP A 105 5.10 -25.13 -7.56
CA ASP A 105 4.61 -26.49 -7.86
C ASP A 105 5.23 -27.05 -9.14
N HIS A 106 5.48 -26.21 -10.14
CA HIS A 106 6.15 -26.64 -11.37
C HIS A 106 7.63 -26.95 -11.11
N LEU A 107 8.33 -26.15 -10.30
CA LEU A 107 9.72 -26.43 -9.95
C LEU A 107 9.86 -27.73 -9.13
N ASN A 108 8.94 -27.98 -8.19
CA ASN A 108 8.92 -29.20 -7.38
C ASN A 108 8.61 -30.46 -8.21
N SER A 109 7.71 -30.34 -9.19
CA SER A 109 7.44 -31.42 -10.16
C SER A 109 8.69 -31.77 -10.99
N LEU A 110 9.37 -30.76 -11.55
CA LEU A 110 10.60 -30.94 -12.34
C LEU A 110 11.78 -31.49 -11.53
N ILE A 111 11.84 -31.20 -10.22
CA ILE A 111 12.87 -31.73 -9.32
C ILE A 111 12.56 -33.19 -8.96
N SER A 112 11.29 -33.56 -8.74
CA SER A 112 10.91 -34.94 -8.41
C SER A 112 11.21 -35.94 -9.54
N GLU A 113 11.03 -35.52 -10.80
CA GLU A 113 11.30 -36.35 -11.98
C GLU A 113 12.80 -36.63 -12.20
N ARG A 114 13.68 -35.78 -11.65
CA ARG A 114 15.14 -35.96 -11.75
C ARG A 114 15.75 -36.79 -10.63
N VAL A 115 15.04 -36.98 -9.52
CA VAL A 115 15.56 -37.73 -8.35
C VAL A 115 15.30 -39.24 -8.46
N THR A 116 14.26 -39.66 -9.19
CA THR A 116 13.90 -41.09 -9.33
C THR A 116 14.83 -41.90 -10.23
N HIS A 117 15.81 -41.28 -10.90
CA HIS A 117 16.74 -41.96 -11.82
C HIS A 117 18.19 -42.08 -11.34
N LYS A 118 18.52 -41.73 -10.08
CA LYS A 118 19.93 -41.79 -9.60
C LYS A 118 20.18 -42.49 -8.26
N ILE A 119 19.27 -43.32 -7.76
CA ILE A 119 19.57 -44.21 -6.62
C ILE A 119 19.05 -45.61 -6.92
N GLY A 120 19.93 -46.45 -7.43
CA GLY A 120 19.66 -47.86 -7.72
C GLY A 120 20.76 -48.45 -8.59
N THR A 121 21.85 -48.86 -7.92
CA THR A 121 22.86 -49.86 -8.31
C THR A 121 23.33 -49.91 -9.77
#